data_AF-A0AAW2WQS6-F1
#
_entry.id   AF-A0AAW2WQS6-F1
#
_cell.length_a   1.000
_cell.length_b   1.000
_cell.length_c   1.000
_cell.angle_alpha   90.00
_cell.angle_beta   90.00
_cell.angle_gamma   90.00
#
_symmetry.space_group_name_H-M   'P 1'
#
loop_
_entity.id
_entity.type
_entity.pdbx_description
1 polymer ?
#
loop_
_entity_poly.entity_id
_entity_poly.type
_entity_poly.pdbx_seq_one_letter_code
_entity_poly.pdbx_strand_id
1 'polypeptide(L)'
;MGFSVASSSSLWYCYLNKSPASKGLRKTVYVDGHQKLTVKLKIPGLYTPQSRRSCCCELEGIDFEERTSPAEVKKEIERSYDLIRRLGRGVVYLGSARLGPNHPHYALAFELGKEIANLLNCTSWSGAGPGLMDAVTKGALEAGKPVGGFKISKEAGEWTATNFHPYLPPQNYLTCRKHGLVDAAVRASSSDKTAVVALPGGIGTLDEAFEILALIQLERIGSLLPVPFLLMNYDSFYSKLLEFIDDCESWGTVSNGEVSSLWKVCNTNAEALTYLKEFYAGEVSHNLIDKYGFRLCHTRNLIHYGDNGT
;
A
#
# COMPACT_ATOMS: atom_id res chain seq x y z
N MET A 1 -8.90 22.51 -42.53
CA MET A 1 -9.86 22.26 -41.44
C MET A 1 -10.58 20.95 -41.74
N GLY A 2 -10.58 20.00 -40.80
CA GLY A 2 -11.53 18.86 -40.78
C GLY A 2 -11.00 17.44 -41.11
N PHE A 3 -10.81 16.65 -40.04
CA PHE A 3 -11.11 15.21 -39.83
C PHE A 3 -10.26 14.03 -40.39
N SER A 4 -9.74 13.27 -39.41
CA SER A 4 -9.88 11.81 -39.16
C SER A 4 -8.69 10.86 -39.38
N VAL A 5 -8.67 9.88 -38.48
CA VAL A 5 -7.64 8.92 -37.99
C VAL A 5 -7.33 7.78 -38.96
N ALA A 6 -6.07 7.32 -38.98
CA ALA A 6 -5.74 5.91 -39.25
C ALA A 6 -4.54 5.44 -38.40
N SER A 7 -4.71 4.26 -37.82
CA SER A 7 -3.86 3.57 -36.85
C SER A 7 -2.52 3.09 -37.42
N SER A 8 -1.51 2.91 -36.56
CA SER A 8 -0.41 1.98 -36.84
C SER A 8 -0.13 1.10 -35.62
N SER A 9 -0.62 -0.13 -35.69
CA SER A 9 -0.30 -1.24 -34.80
C SER A 9 0.55 -2.25 -35.58
N SER A 10 1.87 -2.14 -35.51
CA SER A 10 2.77 -3.17 -36.04
C SER A 10 3.04 -4.22 -34.95
N LEU A 11 2.22 -5.27 -34.92
CA LEU A 11 2.48 -6.48 -34.15
C LEU A 11 3.65 -7.26 -34.75
N TRP A 12 4.64 -7.59 -33.93
CA TRP A 12 5.76 -8.45 -34.30
C TRP A 12 5.42 -9.90 -33.96
N TYR A 13 5.33 -10.78 -34.96
CA TYR A 13 5.22 -12.23 -34.75
C TYR A 13 6.58 -12.90 -34.97
N CYS A 14 7.01 -13.71 -34.00
CA CYS A 14 8.25 -14.49 -34.07
C CYS A 14 7.88 -15.99 -34.06
N TYR A 15 8.13 -16.70 -35.15
CA TYR A 15 7.94 -18.16 -35.21
C TYR A 15 9.29 -18.89 -35.08
N LEU A 16 9.36 -19.83 -34.14
CA LEU A 16 10.49 -20.74 -33.96
C LEU A 16 10.15 -22.09 -34.60
N ASN A 17 10.73 -22.40 -35.75
CA ASN A 17 10.65 -23.74 -36.32
C ASN A 17 11.89 -24.56 -35.96
N LYS A 18 11.70 -25.64 -35.19
CA LYS A 18 12.70 -26.70 -35.02
C LYS A 18 12.63 -27.63 -36.22
N SER A 19 13.66 -27.64 -37.07
CA SER A 19 13.85 -28.71 -38.05
C SER A 19 14.61 -29.88 -37.40
N PRO A 20 14.19 -31.15 -37.56
CA PRO A 20 14.78 -32.28 -36.83
C PRO A 20 16.21 -32.68 -37.22
N ALA A 21 16.83 -32.02 -38.21
CA ALA A 21 18.01 -32.57 -38.89
C ALA A 21 19.27 -31.67 -38.93
N SER A 22 19.46 -30.70 -38.02
CA SER A 22 20.74 -29.97 -37.98
C SER A 22 21.19 -29.57 -36.57
N LYS A 23 22.43 -29.92 -36.21
CA LYS A 23 23.16 -29.52 -34.99
C LYS A 23 23.53 -28.01 -35.00
N GLY A 24 22.53 -27.14 -35.06
CA GLY A 24 22.72 -25.70 -34.93
C GLY A 24 21.40 -24.94 -35.02
N LEU A 25 21.18 -23.98 -34.13
CA LEU A 25 20.06 -23.04 -34.24
C LEU A 25 20.32 -22.07 -35.40
N ARG A 26 19.34 -21.94 -36.29
CA ARG A 26 19.27 -20.86 -37.28
C ARG A 26 18.13 -19.93 -36.90
N LYS A 27 18.39 -18.63 -36.91
CA LYS A 27 17.35 -17.61 -36.80
C LYS A 27 17.26 -16.89 -38.15
N THR A 28 16.05 -16.86 -38.71
CA THR A 28 15.73 -16.15 -39.94
C THR A 28 14.77 -15.03 -39.59
N VAL A 29 15.06 -13.81 -40.02
CA VAL A 29 14.21 -12.64 -39.80
C VAL A 29 13.57 -12.25 -41.13
N TYR A 30 12.26 -12.03 -41.11
CA TYR A 30 11.45 -11.58 -42.25
C TYR A 30 10.94 -10.17 -41.96
N VAL A 31 10.98 -9.29 -42.96
CA VAL A 31 10.36 -7.95 -42.93
C VAL A 31 9.60 -7.80 -44.24
N ASP A 32 8.32 -7.43 -44.14
CA ASP A 32 7.39 -7.28 -45.28
C ASP A 32 7.37 -8.47 -46.26
N GLY A 33 7.41 -9.69 -45.72
CA GLY A 33 7.30 -10.93 -46.51
C GLY A 33 8.55 -11.33 -47.31
N HIS A 34 9.62 -10.53 -47.29
CA HIS A 34 10.87 -10.87 -47.99
C HIS A 34 11.99 -11.29 -47.02
N GLN A 35 12.64 -12.43 -47.29
CA GLN A 35 13.73 -12.97 -46.48
C GLN A 35 15.01 -12.15 -46.69
N LYS A 36 15.59 -11.57 -45.62
CA LYS A 36 16.80 -10.74 -45.76
C LYS A 36 18.03 -11.23 -45.01
N LEU A 37 17.91 -11.99 -43.90
CA LEU A 37 19.09 -12.42 -43.14
C LEU A 37 18.93 -13.80 -42.49
N THR A 38 19.97 -14.63 -42.63
CA THR A 38 20.12 -15.91 -41.91
C THR A 38 21.40 -15.86 -41.08
N VAL A 39 21.27 -15.94 -39.75
CA VAL A 39 22.44 -15.98 -38.86
C VAL A 39 22.62 -17.41 -38.32
N LYS A 40 23.81 -17.97 -38.52
CA LYS A 40 24.24 -19.25 -37.93
C LYS A 40 25.00 -18.99 -36.64
N LEU A 41 24.47 -19.46 -35.51
CA LEU A 41 25.19 -19.45 -34.22
C LEU A 41 25.92 -20.78 -34.03
N LYS A 42 27.25 -20.73 -33.86
CA LYS A 42 28.07 -21.87 -33.41
C LYS A 42 28.33 -21.71 -31.92
N ILE A 43 27.96 -22.71 -31.11
CA ILE A 43 28.33 -22.80 -29.70
C ILE A 43 29.35 -23.95 -29.58
N PRO A 44 30.61 -23.72 -29.12
CA PRO A 44 31.59 -24.79 -28.98
C PRO A 44 31.42 -25.55 -27.66
N GLY A 45 31.53 -26.89 -27.70
CA GLY A 45 31.72 -27.75 -26.52
C GLY A 45 30.53 -28.64 -26.14
N LEU A 46 30.45 -29.85 -26.73
CA LEU A 46 29.59 -30.94 -26.27
C LEU A 46 30.49 -31.97 -25.54
N TYR A 47 30.44 -31.98 -24.21
CA TYR A 47 30.93 -33.08 -23.36
C TYR A 47 29.81 -34.11 -23.13
N THR A 48 30.17 -35.39 -23.13
CA THR A 48 29.33 -36.58 -22.88
C THR A 48 28.82 -36.68 -21.43
N PRO A 49 27.79 -37.50 -21.14
CA PRO A 49 26.88 -37.27 -20.03
C PRO A 49 27.34 -37.94 -18.73
N GLN A 50 27.65 -37.14 -17.70
CA GLN A 50 27.63 -37.58 -16.29
C GLN A 50 26.96 -36.50 -15.44
N SER A 51 25.90 -36.94 -14.74
CA SER A 51 25.11 -36.24 -13.72
C SER A 51 24.88 -34.74 -13.93
N ARG A 52 23.87 -34.37 -14.72
CA ARG A 52 23.24 -33.05 -14.53
C ARG A 52 22.37 -33.13 -13.28
N ARG A 53 22.91 -32.61 -12.16
CA ARG A 53 22.06 -31.89 -11.20
C ARG A 53 21.27 -30.90 -12.03
N SER A 54 19.96 -31.09 -12.07
CA SER A 54 19.04 -30.11 -12.59
C SER A 54 19.23 -28.84 -11.77
N CYS A 55 20.00 -27.88 -12.27
CA CYS A 55 19.74 -26.49 -11.92
C CYS A 55 18.50 -26.12 -12.73
N CYS A 56 17.35 -26.65 -12.30
CA CYS A 56 16.10 -25.96 -12.51
C CYS A 56 16.31 -24.62 -11.79
N CYS A 57 16.51 -23.56 -12.55
CA CYS A 57 15.96 -22.29 -12.12
C CYS A 57 14.45 -22.56 -12.07
N GLU A 58 13.96 -23.07 -10.94
CA GLU A 58 12.55 -23.04 -10.63
C GLU A 58 12.20 -21.56 -10.68
N LEU A 59 11.63 -21.14 -11.81
CA LEU A 59 10.62 -20.12 -11.76
C LEU A 59 9.57 -20.73 -10.84
N GLU A 60 9.72 -20.50 -9.54
CA GLU A 60 8.64 -20.63 -8.58
C GLU A 60 7.58 -19.64 -9.06
N GLY A 61 6.76 -20.10 -10.01
CA GLY A 61 5.44 -19.58 -10.18
C GLY A 61 4.80 -19.78 -8.82
N ILE A 62 4.67 -18.68 -8.08
CA ILE A 62 3.76 -18.64 -6.94
C ILE A 62 2.39 -18.81 -7.58
N ASP A 63 1.96 -20.06 -7.72
CA ASP A 63 0.57 -20.37 -7.96
C ASP A 63 -0.17 -19.72 -6.80
N PHE A 64 -1.11 -18.83 -7.14
CA PHE A 64 -2.17 -18.52 -6.20
C PHE A 64 -2.82 -19.87 -5.90
N GLU A 65 -2.53 -20.46 -4.74
CA GLU A 65 -3.22 -21.67 -4.32
C GLU A 65 -4.72 -21.37 -4.36
N GLU A 66 -5.42 -22.08 -5.25
CA GLU A 66 -6.84 -21.88 -5.44
C GLU A 66 -7.53 -22.21 -4.12
N ARG A 67 -8.26 -21.24 -3.56
CA ARG A 67 -9.00 -21.44 -2.31
C ARG A 67 -10.01 -22.56 -2.49
N THR A 68 -9.97 -23.55 -1.61
CA THR A 68 -10.85 -24.71 -1.73
C THR A 68 -12.21 -24.47 -1.09
N SER A 69 -12.33 -23.49 -0.18
CA SER A 69 -13.59 -23.13 0.46
C SER A 69 -13.64 -21.70 1.04
N PRO A 70 -14.83 -21.09 1.18
CA PRO A 70 -15.01 -19.84 1.93
C PRO A 70 -14.59 -19.90 3.40
N ALA A 71 -14.50 -21.09 3.99
CA ALA A 71 -14.08 -21.27 5.38
C ALA A 71 -12.61 -20.89 5.60
N GLU A 72 -11.77 -20.94 4.57
CA GLU A 72 -10.38 -20.47 4.63
C GLU A 72 -10.33 -18.95 4.80
N VAL A 73 -11.17 -18.21 4.06
CA VAL A 73 -11.30 -16.75 4.18
C VAL A 73 -11.80 -16.36 5.57
N LYS A 74 -12.79 -17.10 6.10
CA LYS A 74 -13.28 -16.89 7.46
C LYS A 74 -12.14 -17.02 8.49
N LYS A 75 -11.36 -18.11 8.42
CA LYS A 75 -10.21 -18.32 9.32
C LYS A 75 -9.14 -17.24 9.17
N GLU A 76 -8.92 -16.77 7.94
CA GLU A 76 -7.99 -15.69 7.62
C GLU A 76 -8.39 -14.40 8.35
N ILE A 77 -9.67 -14.03 8.25
CA ILE A 77 -10.24 -12.85 8.92
C ILE A 77 -10.22 -13.01 10.44
N GLU A 78 -10.59 -14.19 10.99
CA GLU A 78 -10.54 -14.47 12.42
C GLU A 78 -9.13 -14.25 12.99
N ARG A 79 -8.10 -14.78 12.34
CA ARG A 79 -6.69 -14.60 12.75
C ARG A 79 -6.25 -13.14 12.69
N SER A 80 -6.74 -12.38 11.70
CA SER A 80 -6.47 -10.94 11.60
C SER A 80 -7.06 -10.19 12.79
N TYR A 81 -8.33 -10.43 13.11
CA TYR A 81 -8.99 -9.83 14.27
C TYR A 81 -8.30 -10.21 15.58
N ASP A 82 -7.91 -11.48 15.75
CA ASP A 82 -7.20 -11.92 16.96
C ASP A 82 -5.84 -11.24 17.13
N LEU A 83 -5.10 -11.05 16.03
CA LEU A 83 -3.83 -10.32 16.06
C LEU A 83 -4.02 -8.87 16.48
N ILE A 84 -5.00 -8.18 15.88
CA ILE A 84 -5.32 -6.77 16.21
C ILE A 84 -5.81 -6.65 17.65
N ARG A 85 -6.67 -7.57 18.11
CA ARG A 85 -7.17 -7.57 19.49
C ARG A 85 -6.04 -7.76 20.49
N ARG A 86 -5.05 -8.59 20.17
CA ARG A 86 -3.90 -8.87 21.05
C ARG A 86 -2.91 -7.71 21.09
N LEU A 87 -2.61 -7.10 19.95
CA LEU A 87 -1.63 -6.01 19.87
C LEU A 87 -2.25 -4.64 20.13
N GLY A 88 -3.55 -4.49 19.98
CA GLY A 88 -4.24 -3.21 20.02
C GLY A 88 -4.19 -2.47 18.67
N ARG A 89 -5.18 -1.62 18.46
CA ARG A 89 -5.23 -0.67 17.33
C ARG A 89 -4.21 0.45 17.52
N GLY A 90 -3.82 1.11 16.44
CA GLY A 90 -2.83 2.17 16.52
C GLY A 90 -2.56 2.84 15.18
N VAL A 91 -1.29 3.14 14.89
CA VAL A 91 -0.90 3.85 13.67
C VAL A 91 -0.60 2.87 12.56
N VAL A 92 -1.23 3.04 11.42
CA VAL A 92 -0.99 2.28 10.20
C VAL A 92 -0.10 3.08 9.27
N TYR A 93 1.03 2.51 8.91
CA TYR A 93 2.01 3.10 8.00
C TYR A 93 1.98 2.39 6.65
N LEU A 94 1.83 3.19 5.60
CA LEU A 94 1.85 2.76 4.20
C LEU A 94 3.07 3.40 3.54
N GLY A 95 3.87 2.67 2.78
CA GLY A 95 5.07 3.24 2.18
C GLY A 95 5.80 2.34 1.20
N SER A 96 6.76 2.90 0.49
CA SER A 96 7.53 2.19 -0.52
C SER A 96 8.32 1.01 0.06
N ALA A 97 8.17 -0.16 -0.56
CA ALA A 97 9.00 -1.33 -0.28
C ALA A 97 10.41 -1.25 -0.91
N ARG A 98 10.68 -0.21 -1.71
CA ARG A 98 11.92 -0.08 -2.50
C ARG A 98 12.89 0.99 -1.99
N LEU A 99 12.43 1.89 -1.13
CA LEU A 99 13.28 2.93 -0.54
C LEU A 99 13.98 2.35 0.69
N GLY A 100 15.14 1.74 0.47
CA GLY A 100 15.94 1.08 1.52
C GLY A 100 16.78 2.05 2.37
N PRO A 101 17.62 1.51 3.28
CA PRO A 101 18.37 2.27 4.30
C PRO A 101 19.25 3.43 3.78
N ASN A 102 19.71 3.34 2.53
CA ASN A 102 20.54 4.38 1.92
C ASN A 102 19.73 5.58 1.37
N HIS A 103 18.39 5.49 1.35
CA HIS A 103 17.52 6.56 0.88
C HIS A 103 17.18 7.53 2.03
N PRO A 104 17.22 8.86 1.84
CA PRO A 104 16.93 9.84 2.91
C PRO A 104 15.57 9.62 3.58
N HIS A 105 14.54 9.26 2.81
CA HIS A 105 13.20 8.99 3.35
C HIS A 105 13.15 7.79 4.30
N TYR A 106 14.09 6.85 4.22
CA TYR A 106 14.16 5.74 5.16
C TYR A 106 14.48 6.24 6.57
N ALA A 107 15.47 7.12 6.71
CA ALA A 107 15.82 7.72 8.00
C ALA A 107 14.67 8.59 8.55
N LEU A 108 14.00 9.38 7.69
CA LEU A 108 12.84 10.16 8.08
C LEU A 108 11.68 9.28 8.56
N ALA A 109 11.38 8.19 7.85
CA ALA A 109 10.33 7.25 8.22
C ALA A 109 10.66 6.51 9.52
N PHE A 110 11.92 6.14 9.73
CA PHE A 110 12.39 5.55 10.97
C PHE A 110 12.14 6.47 12.18
N GLU A 111 12.60 7.73 12.10
CA GLU A 111 12.37 8.70 13.17
C GLU A 111 10.88 8.98 13.35
N LEU A 112 10.11 9.14 12.26
CA LEU A 112 8.67 9.37 12.34
C LEU A 112 7.96 8.23 13.10
N GLY A 113 8.29 6.98 12.78
CA GLY A 113 7.74 5.81 13.45
C GLY A 113 8.04 5.81 14.95
N LYS A 114 9.28 6.13 15.32
CA LYS A 114 9.73 6.24 16.72
C LYS A 114 9.01 7.37 17.46
N GLU A 115 8.92 8.54 16.85
CA GLU A 115 8.33 9.74 17.45
C GLU A 115 6.82 9.58 17.65
N ILE A 116 6.10 9.08 16.64
CA ILE A 116 4.65 8.83 16.74
C ILE A 116 4.35 7.73 17.76
N ALA A 117 5.14 6.64 17.78
CA ALA A 117 4.95 5.57 18.75
C ALA A 117 5.12 6.06 20.19
N ASN A 118 6.08 6.96 20.44
CA ASN A 118 6.22 7.63 21.74
C ASN A 118 5.07 8.60 22.05
N LEU A 119 4.63 9.39 21.06
CA LEU A 119 3.59 10.40 21.21
C LEU A 119 2.22 9.79 21.53
N LEU A 120 1.81 8.77 20.76
CA LEU A 120 0.47 8.19 20.85
C LEU A 120 0.39 6.98 21.77
N ASN A 121 1.53 6.39 22.15
CA ASN A 121 1.62 5.21 23.00
C ASN A 121 0.71 4.06 22.52
N CYS A 122 0.76 3.78 21.21
CA CYS A 122 -0.06 2.76 20.56
C CYS A 122 0.80 1.86 19.65
N THR A 123 0.15 0.86 19.05
CA THR A 123 0.80 -0.12 18.18
C THR A 123 1.10 0.46 16.81
N SER A 124 2.28 0.18 16.27
CA SER A 124 2.62 0.54 14.88
C SER A 124 2.36 -0.65 13.95
N TRP A 125 1.56 -0.42 12.92
CA TRP A 125 1.13 -1.42 11.95
C TRP A 125 1.69 -1.10 10.57
N SER A 126 2.16 -2.10 9.84
CA SER A 126 2.57 -1.95 8.44
C SER A 126 2.25 -3.20 7.62
N GLY A 127 2.54 -3.16 6.32
CA GLY A 127 2.55 -4.35 5.47
C GLY A 127 3.63 -5.38 5.84
N ALA A 128 4.49 -5.10 6.83
CA ALA A 128 5.62 -5.92 7.24
C ALA A 128 6.59 -6.23 6.10
N GLY A 129 6.77 -5.27 5.18
CA GLY A 129 7.68 -5.36 4.04
C GLY A 129 8.98 -4.59 4.19
N PRO A 130 9.91 -4.68 3.20
CA PRO A 130 11.14 -3.91 3.21
C PRO A 130 10.89 -2.40 3.01
N GLY A 131 11.98 -1.63 2.95
CA GLY A 131 11.93 -0.20 2.67
C GLY A 131 11.30 0.59 3.81
N LEU A 132 10.38 1.50 3.50
CA LEU A 132 9.81 2.41 4.48
C LEU A 132 8.92 1.71 5.52
N MET A 133 8.34 0.56 5.18
CA MET A 133 7.58 -0.27 6.14
C MET A 133 8.51 -0.86 7.22
N ASP A 134 9.71 -1.30 6.85
CA ASP A 134 10.72 -1.77 7.80
C ASP A 134 11.29 -0.61 8.64
N ALA A 135 11.46 0.57 8.03
CA ALA A 135 11.93 1.77 8.72
C ALA A 135 11.02 2.16 9.90
N VAL A 136 9.72 2.33 9.67
CA VAL A 136 8.75 2.69 10.72
C VAL A 136 8.63 1.61 11.79
N THR A 137 8.65 0.34 11.39
CA THR A 137 8.62 -0.80 12.32
C THR A 137 9.84 -0.76 13.24
N LYS A 138 11.04 -0.54 12.69
CA LYS A 138 12.27 -0.42 13.47
C LYS A 138 12.24 0.78 14.42
N GLY A 139 11.72 1.93 13.96
CA GLY A 139 11.57 3.12 14.81
C GLY A 139 10.66 2.87 16.01
N ALA A 140 9.51 2.22 15.78
CA ALA A 140 8.58 1.87 16.84
C ALA A 140 9.14 0.81 17.82
N LEU A 141 9.91 -0.16 17.32
CA LEU A 141 10.65 -1.11 18.16
C LEU A 141 11.71 -0.40 19.03
N GLU A 142 12.42 0.59 18.48
CA GLU A 142 13.39 1.39 19.25
C GLU A 142 12.70 2.24 20.34
N ALA A 143 11.46 2.67 20.09
CA ALA A 143 10.62 3.31 21.11
C ALA A 143 10.07 2.33 22.18
N GLY A 144 10.36 1.03 22.07
CA GLY A 144 9.87 -0.01 22.97
C GLY A 144 8.35 -0.20 22.89
N LYS A 145 7.73 0.14 21.75
CA LYS A 145 6.28 0.01 21.54
C LYS A 145 5.93 -1.23 20.73
N PRO A 146 4.67 -1.74 20.83
CA PRO A 146 4.26 -2.89 20.06
C PRO A 146 4.24 -2.58 18.57
N VAL A 147 4.57 -3.59 17.76
CA VAL A 147 4.48 -3.51 16.30
C VAL A 147 3.78 -4.76 15.74
N GLY A 148 3.02 -4.58 14.67
CA GLY A 148 2.26 -5.62 13.99
C GLY A 148 2.30 -5.46 12.47
N GLY A 149 1.95 -6.51 11.74
CA GLY A 149 1.81 -6.38 10.29
C GLY A 149 1.24 -7.57 9.56
N PHE A 150 0.89 -7.32 8.29
CA PHE A 150 0.17 -8.23 7.40
C PHE A 150 1.00 -8.49 6.14
N LYS A 151 1.87 -9.50 6.20
CA LYS A 151 2.84 -9.80 5.14
C LYS A 151 2.20 -10.50 3.95
N ILE A 152 2.50 -10.11 2.71
CA ILE A 152 2.07 -10.87 1.51
C ILE A 152 3.22 -11.71 0.94
N SER A 153 2.89 -12.75 0.16
CA SER A 153 3.86 -13.66 -0.45
C SER A 153 4.77 -12.98 -1.46
N LYS A 154 4.25 -12.01 -2.20
CA LYS A 154 4.99 -11.26 -3.23
C LYS A 154 5.05 -9.78 -2.89
N GLU A 155 6.14 -9.37 -2.28
CA GLU A 155 6.47 -7.96 -2.11
C GLU A 155 7.62 -7.55 -3.02
N ALA A 156 7.57 -6.31 -3.50
CA ALA A 156 8.66 -5.74 -4.27
C ALA A 156 9.80 -5.28 -3.34
N GLY A 157 11.04 -5.30 -3.82
CA GLY A 157 12.21 -4.85 -3.06
C GLY A 157 13.01 -6.00 -2.45
N GLU A 158 14.19 -5.67 -1.92
CA GLU A 158 15.04 -6.63 -1.22
C GLU A 158 14.69 -6.65 0.26
N TRP A 159 14.40 -7.85 0.78
CA TRP A 159 14.05 -8.05 2.17
C TRP A 159 15.24 -7.81 3.09
N THR A 160 15.17 -6.75 3.89
CA THR A 160 16.09 -6.49 5.02
C THR A 160 15.52 -6.98 6.35
N ALA A 161 14.54 -7.90 6.28
CA ALA A 161 13.49 -8.17 7.26
C ALA A 161 13.89 -8.09 8.74
N THR A 162 13.08 -7.36 9.51
CA THR A 162 12.88 -7.63 10.94
C THR A 162 11.99 -8.85 11.12
N ASN A 163 12.57 -10.05 11.22
CA ASN A 163 11.83 -11.28 11.60
C ASN A 163 11.44 -11.33 13.10
N PHE A 164 11.51 -10.19 13.81
CA PHE A 164 11.52 -10.16 15.27
C PHE A 164 10.20 -9.74 15.92
N HIS A 165 9.18 -9.40 15.13
CA HIS A 165 7.89 -8.95 15.66
C HIS A 165 6.73 -9.86 15.28
N PRO A 166 5.62 -9.86 16.03
CA PRO A 166 4.43 -10.60 15.63
C PRO A 166 3.90 -10.06 14.29
N TYR A 167 3.75 -10.95 13.33
CA TYR A 167 3.08 -10.67 12.06
C TYR A 167 2.25 -11.87 11.67
N LEU A 168 1.31 -11.58 10.80
CA LEU A 168 0.43 -12.57 10.22
C LEU A 168 1.21 -13.15 8.99
N PRO A 169 1.46 -14.48 8.90
CA PRO A 169 2.49 -15.10 8.02
C PRO A 169 2.07 -15.39 6.57
N PRO A 170 2.85 -15.05 5.53
CA PRO A 170 2.46 -14.83 4.12
C PRO A 170 1.60 -15.86 3.38
N GLN A 171 1.35 -17.04 3.94
CA GLN A 171 0.49 -18.10 3.40
C GLN A 171 -1.02 -17.84 3.56
N ASN A 172 -1.45 -16.79 4.27
CA ASN A 172 -2.86 -16.44 4.52
C ASN A 172 -3.30 -15.04 3.96
N TYR A 173 -2.80 -14.51 2.83
CA TYR A 173 -2.80 -13.03 2.61
C TYR A 173 -3.27 -12.50 1.28
N LEU A 174 -4.56 -12.65 0.97
CA LEU A 174 -5.13 -11.85 -0.12
C LEU A 174 -6.29 -11.00 0.34
N THR A 175 -7.14 -11.51 1.22
CA THR A 175 -8.34 -10.77 1.63
C THR A 175 -8.17 -10.01 2.94
N CYS A 176 -7.39 -10.51 3.89
CA CYS A 176 -7.33 -9.94 5.23
C CYS A 176 -6.33 -8.80 5.38
N ARG A 177 -5.35 -8.63 4.47
CA ARG A 177 -4.34 -7.56 4.63
C ARG A 177 -4.99 -6.19 4.65
N LYS A 178 -5.77 -5.89 3.60
CA LYS A 178 -6.51 -4.63 3.45
C LYS A 178 -7.46 -4.42 4.63
N HIS A 179 -8.28 -5.43 4.90
CA HIS A 179 -9.20 -5.44 6.05
C HIS A 179 -8.50 -5.21 7.40
N GLY A 180 -7.36 -5.87 7.62
CA GLY A 180 -6.59 -5.81 8.85
C GLY A 180 -5.89 -4.48 9.04
N LEU A 181 -5.34 -3.89 7.97
CA LEU A 181 -4.81 -2.53 8.00
C LEU A 181 -5.91 -1.51 8.30
N VAL A 182 -7.08 -1.64 7.68
CA VAL A 182 -8.24 -0.78 8.00
C VAL A 182 -8.64 -0.93 9.47
N ASP A 183 -8.91 -2.16 9.94
CA ASP A 183 -9.36 -2.41 11.31
C ASP A 183 -8.31 -2.00 12.36
N ALA A 184 -7.02 -2.08 12.04
CA ALA A 184 -5.94 -1.60 12.91
C ALA A 184 -5.93 -0.07 13.12
N ALA A 185 -6.50 0.71 12.20
CA ALA A 185 -6.58 2.17 12.28
C ALA A 185 -7.91 2.70 12.87
N VAL A 186 -8.95 1.87 12.95
CA VAL A 186 -10.28 2.30 13.42
C VAL A 186 -10.24 2.80 14.86
N ARG A 187 -10.98 3.87 15.15
CA ARG A 187 -11.24 4.34 16.52
C ARG A 187 -12.59 3.82 16.99
N ALA A 188 -12.58 2.96 18.00
CA ALA A 188 -13.79 2.45 18.65
C ALA A 188 -14.15 3.24 19.91
N SER A 189 -13.16 3.90 20.53
CA SER A 189 -13.33 4.73 21.73
C SER A 189 -12.58 6.06 21.59
N SER A 190 -13.05 7.10 22.29
CA SER A 190 -12.36 8.41 22.35
C SER A 190 -10.95 8.31 22.95
N SER A 191 -10.71 7.28 23.77
CA SER A 191 -9.39 6.94 24.31
C SER A 191 -8.42 6.38 23.27
N ASP A 192 -8.92 5.86 22.14
CA ASP A 192 -8.09 5.24 21.11
C ASP A 192 -7.26 6.31 20.40
N LYS A 193 -5.95 6.07 20.34
CA LYS A 193 -4.97 6.88 19.62
C LYS A 193 -4.51 6.11 18.38
N THR A 194 -5.09 6.42 17.23
CA THR A 194 -4.83 5.75 15.95
C THR A 194 -4.55 6.77 14.86
N ALA A 195 -3.87 6.38 13.80
CA ALA A 195 -3.66 7.27 12.66
C ALA A 195 -3.36 6.44 11.43
N VAL A 196 -3.48 7.06 10.27
CA VAL A 196 -2.96 6.51 9.02
C VAL A 196 -1.90 7.45 8.50
N VAL A 197 -0.75 6.91 8.13
CA VAL A 197 0.40 7.68 7.64
C VAL A 197 0.84 7.09 6.30
N ALA A 198 0.58 7.82 5.22
CA ALA A 198 1.03 7.49 3.88
C ALA A 198 2.38 8.17 3.61
N LEU A 199 3.45 7.38 3.67
CA LEU A 199 4.81 7.75 3.29
C LEU A 199 5.00 7.69 1.76
N PRO A 200 6.07 8.29 1.20
CA PRO A 200 6.39 8.15 -0.22
C PRO A 200 6.38 6.69 -0.70
N GLY A 201 5.61 6.45 -1.76
CA GLY A 201 5.17 5.11 -2.12
C GLY A 201 4.78 4.94 -3.58
N GLY A 202 4.67 3.68 -4.00
CA GLY A 202 4.22 3.31 -5.35
C GLY A 202 2.75 2.88 -5.37
N ILE A 203 2.38 2.10 -6.38
CA ILE A 203 1.00 1.61 -6.58
C ILE A 203 0.42 0.95 -5.32
N GLY A 204 1.18 0.10 -4.63
CA GLY A 204 0.66 -0.56 -3.42
C GLY A 204 0.34 0.41 -2.28
N THR A 205 1.16 1.44 -2.09
CA THR A 205 0.90 2.51 -1.11
C THR A 205 -0.32 3.31 -1.51
N LEU A 206 -0.48 3.65 -2.79
CA LEU A 206 -1.63 4.39 -3.29
C LEU A 206 -2.93 3.56 -3.19
N ASP A 207 -2.87 2.26 -3.49
CA ASP A 207 -4.01 1.33 -3.34
C ASP A 207 -4.52 1.31 -1.89
N GLU A 208 -3.63 1.08 -0.92
CA GLU A 208 -3.99 1.06 0.51
C GLU A 208 -4.45 2.46 1.00
N ALA A 209 -3.80 3.54 0.54
CA ALA A 209 -4.15 4.90 0.92
C ALA A 209 -5.54 5.30 0.41
N PHE A 210 -5.82 5.12 -0.87
CA PHE A 210 -7.10 5.49 -1.47
C PHE A 210 -8.26 4.59 -1.01
N GLU A 211 -7.99 3.32 -0.67
CA GLU A 211 -9.00 2.46 -0.04
C GLU A 211 -9.45 3.03 1.31
N ILE A 212 -8.50 3.40 2.18
CA ILE A 212 -8.82 3.99 3.49
C ILE A 212 -9.52 5.34 3.32
N LEU A 213 -9.05 6.20 2.40
CA LEU A 213 -9.69 7.49 2.14
C LEU A 213 -11.12 7.34 1.65
N ALA A 214 -11.38 6.37 0.75
CA ALA A 214 -12.74 6.07 0.31
C ALA A 214 -13.62 5.60 1.48
N LEU A 215 -13.09 4.82 2.42
CA LEU A 215 -13.83 4.40 3.61
C LEU A 215 -14.13 5.57 4.57
N ILE A 216 -13.22 6.54 4.70
CA ILE A 216 -13.45 7.78 5.46
C ILE A 216 -14.50 8.64 4.76
N GLN A 217 -14.35 8.86 3.45
CA GLN A 217 -15.27 9.61 2.60
C GLN A 217 -16.69 9.05 2.66
N LEU A 218 -16.83 7.72 2.64
CA LEU A 218 -18.11 7.01 2.72
C LEU A 218 -18.61 6.82 4.17
N GLU A 219 -17.96 7.45 5.16
CA GLU A 219 -18.33 7.40 6.58
C GLU A 219 -18.36 5.98 7.18
N ARG A 220 -17.66 5.03 6.55
CA ARG A 220 -17.52 3.64 7.01
C ARG A 220 -16.57 3.53 8.19
N ILE A 221 -15.57 4.40 8.22
CA ILE A 221 -14.68 4.62 9.36
C ILE A 221 -14.61 6.13 9.62
N GLY A 222 -14.38 6.55 10.87
CA GLY A 222 -14.21 7.97 11.18
C GLY A 222 -15.48 8.78 11.43
N SER A 223 -16.67 8.22 11.18
CA SER A 223 -17.95 8.95 11.27
C SER A 223 -18.34 9.37 12.69
N LEU A 224 -18.14 8.49 13.67
CA LEU A 224 -18.35 8.81 15.09
C LEU A 224 -17.09 9.40 15.74
N LEU A 225 -15.93 8.87 15.37
CA LEU A 225 -14.63 9.23 15.94
C LEU A 225 -13.63 9.39 14.78
N PRO A 226 -13.27 10.63 14.39
CA PRO A 226 -12.43 10.87 13.22
C PRO A 226 -11.09 10.13 13.30
N VAL A 227 -10.62 9.55 12.20
CA VAL A 227 -9.30 8.92 12.12
C VAL A 227 -8.36 9.88 11.40
N PRO A 228 -7.29 10.38 12.03
CA PRO A 228 -6.37 11.29 11.37
C PRO A 228 -5.61 10.55 10.26
N PHE A 229 -5.67 11.08 9.04
CA PHE A 229 -4.92 10.59 7.88
C PHE A 229 -3.84 11.61 7.51
N LEU A 230 -2.58 11.18 7.44
CA LEU A 230 -1.45 12.02 7.13
C LEU A 230 -0.82 11.57 5.80
N LEU A 231 -0.59 12.53 4.89
CA LEU A 231 0.13 12.31 3.64
C LEU A 231 1.50 12.99 3.74
N MET A 232 2.56 12.20 3.84
CA MET A 232 3.93 12.71 3.99
C MET A 232 4.49 13.09 2.62
N ASN A 233 4.46 14.39 2.31
CA ASN A 233 4.92 14.99 1.06
C ASN A 233 6.40 15.37 1.10
N TYR A 234 7.27 14.46 1.55
CA TYR A 234 8.71 14.70 1.58
C TYR A 234 9.23 15.05 0.19
N ASP A 235 10.02 16.11 0.09
CA ASP A 235 10.60 16.60 -1.17
C ASP A 235 9.56 16.79 -2.29
N SER A 236 8.32 17.14 -1.93
CA SER A 236 7.22 17.32 -2.89
C SER A 236 6.84 16.04 -3.65
N PHE A 237 7.11 14.86 -3.09
CA PHE A 237 6.85 13.56 -3.72
C PHE A 237 5.42 13.40 -4.25
N TYR A 238 4.43 13.85 -3.48
CA TYR A 238 3.01 13.76 -3.80
C TYR A 238 2.45 15.01 -4.49
N SER A 239 3.24 16.06 -4.76
CA SER A 239 2.71 17.30 -5.34
C SER A 239 1.97 17.08 -6.67
N LYS A 240 2.47 16.23 -7.56
CA LYS A 240 1.76 15.90 -8.82
C LYS A 240 0.48 15.09 -8.61
N LEU A 241 0.42 14.28 -7.55
CA LEU A 241 -0.80 13.57 -7.20
C LEU A 241 -1.85 14.55 -6.68
N LEU A 242 -1.44 15.51 -5.85
CA LEU A 242 -2.31 16.56 -5.34
C LEU A 242 -2.86 17.42 -6.49
N GLU A 243 -2.00 17.85 -7.43
CA GLU A 243 -2.42 18.55 -8.65
C GLU A 243 -3.44 17.73 -9.47
N PHE A 244 -3.23 16.41 -9.59
CA PHE A 244 -4.18 15.55 -10.29
C PHE A 244 -5.54 15.46 -9.57
N ILE A 245 -5.57 15.48 -8.24
CA ILE A 245 -6.81 15.54 -7.48
C ILE A 245 -7.51 16.88 -7.66
N ASP A 246 -6.78 17.99 -7.74
CA ASP A 246 -7.33 19.31 -8.05
C ASP A 246 -7.96 19.34 -9.45
N ASP A 247 -7.34 18.67 -10.43
CA ASP A 247 -7.94 18.46 -11.74
C ASP A 247 -9.24 17.65 -11.62
N CYS A 248 -9.27 16.57 -10.82
CA CYS A 248 -10.47 15.77 -10.59
C CYS A 248 -11.64 16.59 -10.01
N GLU A 249 -11.36 17.58 -9.16
CA GLU A 249 -12.37 18.56 -8.71
C GLU A 249 -12.87 19.42 -9.87
N SER A 250 -11.96 19.91 -10.71
CA SER A 250 -12.29 20.71 -11.89
C SER A 250 -13.15 19.94 -12.92
N TRP A 251 -12.94 18.63 -13.03
CA TRP A 251 -13.75 17.72 -13.86
C TRP A 251 -15.09 17.32 -13.22
N GLY A 252 -15.34 17.69 -11.95
CA GLY A 252 -16.56 17.36 -11.22
C GLY A 252 -16.65 15.89 -10.78
N THR A 253 -15.51 15.19 -10.71
CA THR A 253 -15.46 13.79 -10.24
C THR A 253 -15.38 13.68 -8.71
N VAL A 254 -14.98 14.76 -8.05
CA VAL A 254 -15.02 14.98 -6.60
C VAL A 254 -15.47 16.41 -6.34
N SER A 255 -16.12 16.65 -5.20
CA SER A 255 -16.56 18.01 -4.85
C SER A 255 -15.37 18.87 -4.44
N ASN A 256 -15.48 20.20 -4.63
CA ASN A 256 -14.40 21.10 -4.25
C ASN A 256 -14.08 21.00 -2.74
N GLY A 257 -12.81 20.77 -2.42
CA GLY A 257 -12.35 20.63 -1.04
C GLY A 257 -12.68 19.27 -0.40
N GLU A 258 -13.32 18.35 -1.12
CA GLU A 258 -13.76 17.07 -0.56
C GLU A 258 -12.57 16.20 -0.21
N VAL A 259 -11.66 15.94 -1.15
CA VAL A 259 -10.51 15.05 -0.88
C VAL A 259 -9.49 15.72 0.03
N SER A 260 -9.24 17.02 -0.15
CA SER A 260 -8.30 17.76 0.70
C SER A 260 -8.77 17.84 2.16
N SER A 261 -10.07 17.70 2.43
CA SER A 261 -10.61 17.57 3.78
C SER A 261 -10.35 16.23 4.45
N LEU A 262 -9.97 15.18 3.71
CA LEU A 262 -9.82 13.82 4.25
C LEU A 262 -8.44 13.54 4.83
N TRP A 263 -7.45 14.36 4.51
CA TRP A 263 -6.08 14.16 4.95
C TRP A 263 -5.40 15.45 5.42
N LYS A 264 -4.31 15.28 6.15
CA LYS A 264 -3.34 16.33 6.43
C LYS A 264 -2.08 16.08 5.62
N VAL A 265 -1.77 16.98 4.68
CA VAL A 265 -0.47 16.98 3.99
C VAL A 265 0.60 17.54 4.92
N CYS A 266 1.70 16.82 5.08
CA CYS A 266 2.85 17.19 5.91
C CYS A 266 4.14 17.10 5.11
N ASN A 267 4.94 18.16 5.08
CA ASN A 267 6.25 18.17 4.41
C ASN A 267 7.38 17.69 5.34
N THR A 268 7.14 17.64 6.65
CA THR A 268 8.14 17.25 7.66
C THR A 268 7.53 16.40 8.78
N ASN A 269 8.36 15.65 9.51
CA ASN A 269 7.93 14.90 10.70
C ASN A 269 7.36 15.83 11.79
N ALA A 270 7.96 17.02 11.96
CA ALA A 270 7.53 18.00 12.94
C ALA A 270 6.08 18.48 12.68
N GLU A 271 5.71 18.67 11.42
CA GLU A 271 4.32 19.00 11.04
C GLU A 271 3.36 17.87 11.39
N ALA A 272 3.74 16.62 11.11
CA ALA A 272 2.93 15.43 11.42
C ALA A 272 2.72 15.28 12.94
N LEU A 273 3.78 15.42 13.74
CA LEU A 273 3.72 15.33 15.20
C LEU A 273 2.91 16.46 15.82
N THR A 274 3.10 17.69 15.32
CA THR A 274 2.30 18.84 15.77
C THR A 274 0.82 18.59 15.52
N TYR A 275 0.45 18.16 14.30
CA TYR A 275 -0.93 17.84 13.96
C TYR A 275 -1.51 16.75 14.85
N LEU A 276 -0.81 15.63 15.05
CA LEU A 276 -1.28 14.54 15.91
C LEU A 276 -1.43 14.96 17.37
N LYS A 277 -0.51 15.79 17.88
CA LYS A 277 -0.59 16.34 19.23
C LYS A 277 -1.83 17.23 19.38
N GLU A 278 -2.04 18.16 18.45
CA GLU A 278 -3.22 19.03 18.43
C GLU A 278 -4.52 18.22 18.35
N PHE A 279 -4.57 17.25 17.43
CA PHE A 279 -5.73 16.37 17.23
C PHE A 279 -6.12 15.61 18.52
N TYR A 280 -5.13 15.17 19.31
CA TYR A 280 -5.36 14.35 20.50
C TYR A 280 -5.34 15.07 21.85
N ALA A 281 -4.94 16.34 21.90
CA ALA A 281 -4.93 17.16 23.12
C ALA A 281 -6.31 17.65 23.56
N GLY A 282 -7.36 17.47 22.74
CA GLY A 282 -8.73 17.79 23.14
C GLY A 282 -9.15 19.25 22.90
N GLU A 283 -8.38 20.06 22.18
CA GLU A 283 -8.88 21.32 21.59
C GLU A 283 -9.73 21.05 20.32
N VAL A 284 -10.63 20.07 20.39
CA VAL A 284 -11.62 19.83 19.34
C VAL A 284 -12.91 20.55 19.73
N SER A 285 -12.81 21.87 19.88
CA SER A 285 -13.92 22.73 19.47
C SER A 285 -13.85 22.82 17.94
N HIS A 286 -14.97 23.16 17.30
CA HIS A 286 -15.18 23.27 15.85
C HIS A 286 -14.04 23.86 14.98
N ASN A 287 -13.01 24.47 15.55
CA ASN A 287 -11.91 25.15 14.88
C ASN A 287 -10.92 24.25 14.09
N LEU A 288 -10.71 22.96 14.41
CA LEU A 288 -9.79 22.12 13.62
C LEU A 288 -10.40 21.66 12.30
N ILE A 289 -11.72 21.47 12.28
CA ILE A 289 -12.52 21.22 11.07
C ILE A 289 -12.43 22.43 10.14
N ASP A 290 -12.51 23.65 10.70
CA ASP A 290 -12.39 24.89 9.92
C ASP A 290 -10.93 25.24 9.55
N LYS A 291 -9.95 24.91 10.39
CA LYS A 291 -8.51 25.19 10.18
C LYS A 291 -7.84 24.22 9.21
N TYR A 292 -8.25 22.95 9.19
CA TYR A 292 -7.66 21.90 8.35
C TYR A 292 -8.64 21.25 7.38
N GLY A 293 -9.88 21.74 7.30
CA GLY A 293 -10.85 21.39 6.25
C GLY A 293 -11.72 20.17 6.53
N PHE A 294 -11.51 19.39 7.60
CA PHE A 294 -12.23 18.14 7.88
C PHE A 294 -13.74 18.34 8.12
N ARG A 295 -14.57 18.46 7.08
CA ARG A 295 -16.03 18.43 7.26
C ARG A 295 -16.45 17.04 7.73
N LEU A 296 -16.96 16.94 8.96
CA LEU A 296 -17.97 15.94 9.26
C LEU A 296 -19.15 16.24 8.33
N CYS A 297 -19.40 15.38 7.36
CA CYS A 297 -20.46 15.57 6.37
C CYS A 297 -21.84 15.35 7.02
N HIS A 298 -22.29 16.34 7.79
CA HIS A 298 -23.61 16.45 8.41
C HIS A 298 -24.03 15.32 9.37
N THR A 299 -24.13 15.68 10.65
CA THR A 299 -25.11 15.09 11.57
C THR A 299 -26.51 15.18 10.95
N ARG A 300 -26.99 14.10 10.32
CA ARG A 300 -28.43 13.95 10.03
C ARG A 300 -29.14 13.65 11.34
N ASN A 301 -29.93 14.64 11.79
CA ASN A 301 -31.12 14.54 12.62
C ASN A 301 -31.27 13.23 13.41
N LEU A 302 -30.88 13.26 14.68
CA LEU A 302 -31.55 12.44 15.69
C LEU A 302 -33.01 12.92 15.72
N ILE A 303 -33.88 12.15 15.08
CA ILE A 303 -35.32 12.28 15.22
C ILE A 303 -35.62 12.05 16.69
N HIS A 304 -36.08 13.10 17.38
CA HIS A 304 -36.76 12.98 18.66
C HIS A 304 -37.96 12.04 18.47
N TYR A 305 -37.86 10.81 18.97
CA TYR A 305 -39.06 10.10 19.38
C TYR A 305 -39.56 10.81 20.65
N GLY A 306 -40.45 11.77 20.44
CA GLY A 306 -41.27 12.30 21.51
C GLY A 306 -42.23 11.21 21.97
N ASP A 307 -42.13 10.86 23.25
CA ASP A 307 -43.19 10.24 24.03
C ASP A 307 -44.50 11.02 23.82
N ASN A 308 -45.48 10.37 23.22
CA ASN A 308 -46.88 10.75 23.36
C ASN A 308 -47.60 9.60 24.04
N GLY A 309 -47.45 9.54 25.37
CA GLY A 309 -48.37 8.85 26.26
C GLY A 309 -49.23 9.87 26.98
N THR A 310 -50.46 10.04 26.52
CA THR A 310 -51.75 10.14 27.24
C THR A 310 -52.83 10.54 26.25
#